data_AF-A0A2W1AXE2-F1
#
_entry.id   AF-A0A2W1AXE2-F1
#
_cell.length_a   1.000
_cell.length_b   1.000
_cell.length_c   1.000
_cell.angle_alpha   90.00
_cell.angle_beta   90.00
_cell.angle_gamma   90.00
#
_symmetry.space_group_name_H-M   'P 1'
#
loop_
_entity.id
_entity.type
_entity.pdbx_description
1 polymer ?
#
loop_
_entity_poly.entity_id
_entity_poly.type
_entity_poly.pdbx_seq_one_letter_code
_entity_poly.pdbx_strand_id
1 'polypeptide(L)' 'MDSNQLKLTVEAMPDGGFRATSSDVPALDVQNATIAGAMEAAQVTVRAIAHEGGSELSPLLKAARTSLLTLKVSIVGA' A
#
# COMPACT_ATOMS: atom_id res chain seq x y z
N MET A 1 0.72 -6.45 -21.45
CA MET A 1 1.55 -6.68 -20.25
C MET A 1 1.14 -5.64 -19.24
N ASP A 2 0.02 -5.88 -18.61
CA ASP A 2 -0.60 -4.97 -17.64
C ASP A 2 0.29 -4.99 -16.41
N SER A 3 1.06 -3.91 -16.23
CA SER A 3 1.95 -3.76 -15.09
C SER A 3 1.09 -3.69 -13.84
N ASN A 4 1.09 -4.77 -13.07
CA ASN A 4 0.38 -4.84 -11.81
C ASN A 4 1.03 -3.85 -10.81
N GLN A 5 0.55 -2.61 -10.81
CA GLN A 5 1.07 -1.53 -9.98
C GLN A 5 0.01 -1.15 -8.96
N LEU A 6 0.31 -1.37 -7.68
CA LEU A 6 -0.48 -0.84 -6.59
C LEU A 6 -0.10 0.62 -6.35
N LYS A 7 -1.10 1.49 -6.41
CA LYS A 7 -0.94 2.92 -6.10
C LYS A 7 -0.98 3.11 -4.59
N LEU A 8 0.13 3.53 -4.01
CA LEU A 8 0.21 3.94 -2.62
C LEU A 8 0.22 5.48 -2.55
N THR A 9 -0.69 6.02 -1.77
CA THR A 9 -0.73 7.44 -1.42
C THR A 9 -0.12 7.59 -0.03
N VAL A 10 0.84 8.50 0.11
CA VAL A 10 1.40 8.86 1.43
C VAL A 10 1.13 10.33 1.68
N GLU A 11 0.48 10.61 2.80
CA GLU A 11 0.04 11.94 3.22
C GLU A 11 0.72 12.32 4.53
N ALA A 12 1.22 13.55 4.63
CA ALA A 12 1.72 14.08 5.89
C ALA A 12 0.55 14.43 6.82
N MET A 13 0.62 14.00 8.06
CA MET A 13 -0.41 14.25 9.07
C MET A 13 -0.09 15.49 9.90
N PRO A 14 -1.10 16.23 10.39
CA PRO A 14 -0.90 17.43 11.21
C PRO A 14 -0.19 17.16 12.55
N ASP A 15 -0.20 15.91 13.01
CA ASP A 15 0.52 15.41 14.20
C ASP A 15 2.04 15.25 13.99
N GLY A 16 2.52 15.36 12.75
CA GLY A 16 3.95 15.20 12.41
C GLY A 16 4.32 13.80 11.92
N GLY A 17 3.34 12.91 11.77
CA GLY A 17 3.50 11.60 11.13
C GLY A 17 3.16 11.58 9.63
N PHE A 18 3.19 10.38 9.06
CA PHE A 18 2.82 10.06 7.69
C PHE A 18 1.81 8.92 7.71
N ARG A 19 0.74 9.08 6.95
CA ARG A 19 -0.28 8.06 6.72
C ARG A 19 -0.14 7.53 5.31
N ALA A 20 -0.04 6.22 5.16
CA ALA A 20 -0.06 5.58 3.85
C ALA A 20 -1.37 4.82 3.65
N THR A 21 -2.03 5.11 2.53
CA THR A 21 -3.31 4.54 2.12
C THR A 21 -3.25 4.08 0.67
N SER A 22 -4.19 3.23 0.26
CA SER A 22 -4.32 2.85 -1.16
C SER A 22 -5.77 2.79 -1.58
N SER A 23 -6.08 3.34 -2.75
CA SER A 23 -7.43 3.24 -3.33
C SER A 23 -7.73 1.84 -3.86
N ASP A 24 -6.70 1.04 -4.15
CA ASP A 24 -6.85 -0.34 -4.64
C ASP A 24 -6.95 -1.35 -3.49
N VAL A 25 -6.41 -0.98 -2.31
CA VAL A 25 -6.55 -1.74 -1.06
C VAL A 25 -7.18 -0.83 -0.01
N PRO A 26 -8.52 -0.73 0.05
CA PRO A 26 -9.20 0.13 1.02
C PRO A 26 -8.96 -0.32 2.48
N ALA A 27 -8.56 -1.57 2.69
CA ALA A 27 -8.14 -2.08 4.00
C ALA A 27 -6.72 -1.65 4.41
N LEU A 28 -5.95 -1.01 3.50
CA LEU A 28 -4.62 -0.51 3.78
C LEU A 28 -4.71 0.88 4.40
N ASP A 29 -4.54 0.93 5.71
CA ASP A 29 -4.38 2.15 6.47
C ASP A 29 -3.24 1.98 7.47
N VAL A 30 -2.12 2.66 7.24
CA VAL A 30 -0.97 2.61 8.14
C VAL A 30 -0.44 4.00 8.42
N GLN A 31 0.06 4.20 9.64
CA GLN A 31 0.59 5.47 10.09
C GLN A 31 1.97 5.23 10.70
N ASN A 32 2.90 6.14 10.44
CA ASN A 32 4.25 6.08 11.00
C ASN A 32 4.86 7.49 11.13
N ALA A 33 5.83 7.67 12.02
CA ALA A 33 6.53 8.94 12.19
C ALA A 33 7.39 9.34 10.98
N THR A 34 7.69 8.40 10.07
CA THR A 34 8.50 8.64 8.88
C THR A 34 7.85 8.07 7.62
N ILE A 35 8.13 8.69 6.47
CA ILE A 35 7.69 8.19 5.15
C ILE A 35 8.20 6.76 4.94
N ALA A 36 9.47 6.51 5.24
CA ALA A 36 10.07 5.18 5.11
C ALA A 36 9.33 4.14 5.94
N GLY A 37 9.09 4.43 7.22
CA GLY A 37 8.35 3.52 8.10
C GLY A 37 6.89 3.33 7.67
N ALA A 38 6.23 4.35 7.12
CA ALA A 38 4.88 4.22 6.58
C ALA A 38 4.85 3.32 5.34
N MET A 39 5.86 3.42 4.46
CA MET A 39 6.01 2.55 3.29
C MET A 39 6.34 1.10 3.65
N GLU A 40 7.19 0.88 4.64
CA GLU A 40 7.51 -0.47 5.13
C GLU A 40 6.28 -1.13 5.76
N ALA A 41 5.58 -0.39 6.63
CA ALA A 41 4.33 -0.86 7.21
C ALA A 41 3.28 -1.15 6.12
N ALA A 42 3.19 -0.29 5.11
CA ALA A 42 2.26 -0.48 4.01
C ALA A 42 2.56 -1.77 3.23
N GLN A 43 3.83 -2.05 2.93
CA GLN A 43 4.23 -3.27 2.25
C GLN A 43 3.91 -4.53 3.06
N VAL A 44 4.18 -4.51 4.38
CA VAL A 44 3.88 -5.63 5.28
C VAL A 44 2.37 -5.87 5.35
N THR A 45 1.58 -4.81 5.54
CA THR A 45 0.12 -4.90 5.61
C THR A 45 -0.48 -5.37 4.29
N VAL A 46 -0.04 -4.83 3.14
CA VAL A 46 -0.47 -5.32 1.82
C VAL A 46 -0.15 -6.80 1.66
N ARG A 47 1.03 -7.25 2.09
CA ARG A 47 1.42 -8.66 2.01
C ARG A 47 0.57 -9.54 2.93
N ALA A 48 0.24 -9.07 4.13
CA ALA A 48 -0.64 -9.78 5.06
C ALA A 48 -2.07 -9.88 4.52
N ILE A 49 -2.61 -8.78 3.98
CA ILE A 49 -3.93 -8.75 3.34
C ILE A 49 -3.95 -9.70 2.13
N ALA A 50 -2.91 -9.65 1.29
CA ALA A 50 -2.76 -10.57 0.18
C ALA A 50 -2.64 -12.04 0.63
N HIS A 51 -2.10 -12.31 1.83
CA HIS A 51 -2.00 -13.66 2.38
C HIS A 51 -3.33 -14.16 2.93
N GLU A 52 -4.10 -13.33 3.64
CA GLU A 52 -5.38 -13.71 4.27
C GLU A 52 -6.55 -13.74 3.26
N GLY A 53 -6.60 -12.82 2.29
CA GLY A 53 -7.72 -12.64 1.35
C GLY A 53 -7.74 -13.61 0.17
N GLY A 54 -7.91 -14.90 0.41
CA GLY A 54 -7.91 -15.93 -0.64
C GLY A 54 -8.97 -15.80 -1.76
N SER A 55 -10.05 -15.03 -1.61
CA SER A 55 -11.18 -15.07 -2.56
C SER A 55 -11.73 -13.73 -3.09
N GLU A 56 -11.54 -12.60 -2.42
CA GLU A 56 -12.23 -11.33 -2.79
C GLU A 56 -11.28 -10.17 -3.10
N LEU A 57 -9.98 -10.43 -3.11
CA LEU A 57 -9.01 -9.41 -3.49
C LEU A 57 -9.11 -9.16 -4.99
N SER A 58 -9.26 -7.88 -5.36
CA SER A 58 -9.17 -7.37 -6.71
C SER A 58 -8.04 -8.09 -7.48
N PRO A 59 -8.20 -8.37 -8.79
CA PRO A 59 -7.21 -9.12 -9.57
C PRO A 59 -5.77 -8.56 -9.46
N LEU A 60 -5.64 -7.27 -9.12
CA LEU A 60 -4.38 -6.58 -8.85
C LEU A 60 -3.66 -7.10 -7.59
N LEU A 61 -4.38 -7.38 -6.49
CA LEU A 61 -3.77 -8.00 -5.30
C LEU A 61 -3.48 -9.49 -5.48
N LYS A 62 -4.27 -10.16 -6.31
CA LYS A 62 -4.01 -11.55 -6.69
C LYS A 62 -2.71 -11.68 -7.48
N ALA A 63 -2.47 -10.76 -8.42
CA ALA A 63 -1.20 -10.68 -9.13
C ALA A 63 -0.04 -10.16 -8.25
N ALA A 64 -0.33 -9.43 -7.16
CA ALA A 64 0.67 -9.03 -6.15
C ALA A 64 1.17 -10.21 -5.31
N ARG A 65 0.32 -11.21 -5.12
CA ARG A 65 0.67 -12.44 -4.40
C ARG A 65 1.75 -13.25 -5.14
N THR A 66 1.82 -13.12 -6.46
CA THR A 66 2.71 -13.90 -7.34
C THR A 66 3.87 -13.08 -7.91
N SER A 67 3.72 -11.77 -8.08
CA SER A 67 4.77 -10.91 -8.62
C SER A 67 5.32 -9.99 -7.54
N LEU A 68 6.64 -9.76 -7.54
CA LEU A 68 7.26 -8.61 -6.85
C LEU A 68 6.52 -7.34 -7.31
N LEU A 69 5.50 -6.95 -6.56
CA LEU A 69 4.65 -5.85 -6.95
C LEU A 69 5.49 -4.59 -6.88
N THR A 70 5.73 -3.95 -8.02
CA THR A 70 6.39 -2.65 -8.05
C THR A 70 5.40 -1.64 -7.49
N LEU A 71 5.55 -1.34 -6.20
CA LEU A 71 4.75 -0.37 -5.48
C LEU A 71 5.10 1.03 -5.99
N LYS A 72 4.20 1.63 -6.77
CA LYS A 72 4.42 2.99 -7.26
C LYS A 72 3.88 3.98 -6.23
N VAL A 73 4.79 4.49 -5.41
CA VAL A 73 4.49 5.46 -4.35
C VAL A 73 4.32 6.84 -4.98
N SER A 74 3.17 7.47 -4.72
CA SER A 74 2.92 8.87 -5.05
C SER A 74 2.84 9.64 -3.73
N ILE A 75 3.89 10.42 -3.44
CA ILE A 75 3.91 11.31 -2.28
C ILE A 75 3.12 12.56 -2.69
N VAL A 76 1.98 12.80 -2.03
CA VAL A 76 1.23 14.04 -2.19
C VAL A 76 1.68 14.95 -1.06
N GLY A 77 2.69 15.78 -1.35
CA GLY A 77 3.13 16.87 -0.48
C GLY A 77 2.34 18.14 -0.79
N ALA A 78 1.85 18.80 0.27
CA ALA A 78 1.43 20.20 0.22
C ALA A 78 2.63 21.13 0.04
#